data_AF-A0A2N6M946-F1
#
_entry.id   AF-A0A2N6M946-F1
#
_cell.length_a   1.000
_cell.length_b   1.000
_cell.length_c   1.000
_cell.angle_alpha   90.00
_cell.angle_beta   90.00
_cell.angle_gamma   90.00
#
_symmetry.space_group_name_H-M   'P 1'
#
loop_
_entity.id
_entity.type
_entity.pdbx_description
1 polymer ?
#
loop_
_entity_poly.entity_id
_entity_poly.type
_entity_poly.pdbx_seq_one_letter_code
_entity_poly.pdbx_strand_id
1 'polypeptide(L)' 'MWLALIIGNSRLHWGLFDGKTLCHTYDTERLSKSFVYSLSKCQTLSEVQEILSSSPHTPRQSLFVGNQQ' A
#
# COMPACT_ATOMS: atom_id res chain seq x y z
N MET A 1 -3.71 0.71 13.72
CA MET A 1 -3.28 0.46 12.33
C MET A 1 -1.76 0.48 12.22
N TRP A 2 -1.19 -0.39 11.38
CA TRP A 2 0.25 -0.44 11.05
C TRP A 2 0.43 -0.84 9.59
N LEU A 3 1.58 -0.49 9.00
CA LEU A 3 1.87 -0.74 7.58
C LEU A 3 2.95 -1.80 7.46
N ALA A 4 2.66 -2.90 6.74
CA ALA A 4 3.63 -3.92 6.39
C ALA A 4 4.24 -3.61 5.02
N LEU A 5 5.55 -3.79 4.89
CA LEU A 5 6.26 -3.69 3.62
C LEU A 5 6.93 -5.03 3.30
N ILE A 6 6.64 -5.56 2.11
CA ILE A 6 7.27 -6.77 1.57
C ILE A 6 7.95 -6.41 0.25
N ILE A 7 9.21 -6.80 0.10
CA ILE A 7 9.98 -6.59 -1.12
C ILE A 7 10.11 -7.94 -1.82
N GLY A 8 9.56 -8.06 -3.03
CA GLY A 8 9.60 -9.29 -3.82
C GLY A 8 9.81 -9.00 -5.31
N ASN A 9 10.75 -9.68 -5.96
CA ASN A 9 11.02 -9.54 -7.40
C ASN A 9 11.13 -8.07 -7.90
N SER A 10 11.86 -7.21 -7.16
CA SER A 10 12.00 -5.77 -7.41
C SER A 10 10.70 -4.94 -7.34
N ARG A 11 9.60 -5.55 -6.86
CA ARG A 11 8.32 -4.90 -6.56
C ARG A 11 8.19 -4.71 -5.06
N LEU A 12 7.52 -3.61 -4.68
CA LEU A 12 7.16 -3.36 -3.29
C LEU A 12 5.67 -3.63 -3.12
N HIS A 13 5.36 -4.51 -2.18
CA HIS A 13 4.01 -4.86 -1.76
C HIS A 13 3.78 -4.25 -0.38
N TRP A 14 2.82 -3.33 -0.29
CA TRP A 14 2.41 -2.68 0.95
C TRP A 14 1.10 -3.28 1.42
N GLY A 15 1.00 -3.60 2.71
CA GLY A 15 -0.25 -4.02 3.34
C GLY A 15 -0.59 -3.08 4.48
N LEU A 16 -1.73 -2.41 4.41
CA LEU A 16 -2.28 -1.64 5.53
C LEU A 16 -3.08 -2.57 6.43
N PHE A 17 -2.64 -2.72 7.67
CA PHE A 17 -3.29 -3.58 8.66
C PHE A 17 -3.98 -2.75 9.73
N ASP A 18 -5.21 -3.12 10.07
CA ASP A 18 -5.82 -2.73 11.33
C ASP A 18 -5.86 -3.91 12.30
N GLY A 19 -4.98 -3.88 13.29
CA GLY A 19 -4.73 -5.02 14.17
C GLY A 19 -4.20 -6.23 13.38
N LYS A 20 -5.03 -7.27 13.24
CA LYS A 20 -4.74 -8.50 12.47
C LYS A 20 -5.43 -8.54 11.11
N THR A 21 -6.21 -7.52 10.77
CA THR A 21 -7.01 -7.47 9.54
C THR A 21 -6.26 -6.67 8.48
N LEU A 22 -6.09 -7.24 7.29
CA LEU A 22 -5.56 -6.54 6.13
C LEU A 22 -6.68 -5.70 5.50
N CYS A 23 -6.55 -4.38 5.55
CA CYS A 23 -7.53 -3.44 4.99
C CYS A 23 -7.28 -3.18 3.50
N HIS A 24 -6.04 -2.88 3.15
CA HIS A 24 -5.67 -2.53 1.78
C HIS A 24 -4.29 -3.07 1.41
N THR A 25 -4.13 -3.44 0.15
CA THR A 25 -2.85 -3.80 -0.44
C THR A 25 -2.51 -2.84 -1.56
N TYR A 26 -1.27 -2.35 -1.58
CA TYR A 26 -0.75 -1.49 -2.64
C TYR A 26 0.47 -2.15 -3.24
N ASP A 27 0.46 -2.31 -4.55
CA ASP A 27 1.59 -2.84 -5.30
C ASP A 27 2.25 -1.67 -6.02
N THR A 28 3.52 -1.40 -5.77
CA THR A 28 4.27 -0.39 -6.51
C THR A 28 5.39 -1.02 -7.31
N GLU A 29 5.40 -0.74 -8.62
CA GLU A 29 6.53 -1.10 -9.47
C GLU A 29 7.66 -0.11 -9.20
N ARG A 30 8.80 -0.64 -8.77
CA ARG A 30 10.10 0.06 -8.58
C ARG A 30 9.97 1.54 -8.19
N LEU A 31 9.86 1.79 -6.89
CA LEU A 31 9.69 3.16 -6.37
C LEU A 31 10.80 4.10 -6.82
N SER A 32 10.40 5.27 -7.31
CA SER A 32 11.33 6.37 -7.53
C SER A 32 11.88 6.87 -6.19
N LYS A 33 13.13 7.34 -6.19
CA LYS A 33 13.76 7.91 -4.98
C LYS A 33 12.92 9.04 -4.36
N SER A 34 12.27 9.86 -5.21
CA SER A 34 11.40 10.94 -4.77
C SER A 34 10.18 10.41 -4.02
N PHE A 35 9.57 9.30 -4.48
CA PHE A 35 8.43 8.69 -3.80
C PHE A 35 8.80 8.11 -2.42
N VAL A 36 9.93 7.40 -2.33
CA VAL A 36 10.45 6.87 -1.05
C VAL A 36 10.78 8.01 -0.09
N TYR A 37 11.35 9.10 -0.60
CA TYR A 37 11.66 10.27 0.20
C TYR A 37 10.40 10.96 0.73
N SER A 38 9.36 11.11 -0.08
CA SER A 38 8.07 11.64 0.37
C SER A 38 7.42 10.74 1.43
N LEU A 39 7.46 9.42 1.24
CA LEU A 39 6.99 8.45 2.25
C LEU A 39 7.74 8.57 3.57
N SER A 40 9.06 8.78 3.52
CA SER A 40 9.88 8.93 4.74
C SER A 40 9.58 10.20 5.54
N LYS A 41 8.93 11.20 4.91
CA LYS A 41 8.52 12.44 5.57
C LYS A 41 7.15 12.37 6.21
N CYS A 42 6.33 11.39 5.86
CA CYS A 42 5.02 11.20 6.46
C CYS A 42 5.17 10.86 7.95
N GLN A 43 4.40 11.54 8.79
CA GLN A 43 4.35 11.28 10.23
C GLN A 43 3.13 10.43 10.59
N THR A 44 2.13 10.40 9.70
CA THR A 44 0.86 9.69 9.92
C THR A 44 0.58 8.69 8.82
N LEU A 45 -0.18 7.64 9.16
CA LEU A 45 -0.64 6.65 8.18
C LEU A 45 -1.58 7.25 7.13
N SER A 46 -2.33 8.31 7.48
CA SER A 46 -3.23 8.99 6.54
C SER A 46 -2.45 9.64 5.39
N GLU A 47 -1.33 10.29 5.70
CA GLU A 47 -0.46 10.90 4.67
C GLU A 47 0.16 9.83 3.77
N VAL A 48 0.60 8.71 4.35
CA VAL A 48 1.12 7.58 3.57
C VAL A 48 0.04 7.03 2.64
N GLN A 49 -1.19 6.87 3.14
CA GLN A 49 -2.31 6.39 2.33
C GLN A 49 -2.66 7.35 1.20
N GLU A 50 -2.62 8.66 1.44
CA GLU A 50 -2.83 9.69 0.43
C GLU A 50 -1.76 9.64 -0.66
N ILE A 51 -0.48 9.47 -0.29
CA ILE A 51 0.63 9.34 -1.25
C ILE A 51 0.53 8.03 -2.05
N LEU A 52 0.15 6.93 -1.41
CA LEU A 52 -0.07 5.65 -2.09
C LEU A 52 -1.27 5.72 -3.04
N SER A 53 -2.32 6.47 -2.69
CA SER A 53 -3.54 6.64 -3.50
C SER A 53 -3.39 7.66 -4.64
N SER A 54 -2.47 8.63 -4.50
CA SER A 54 -2.17 9.64 -5.53
C SER A 54 -1.12 9.19 -6.54
N SER A 55 -0.44 8.06 -6.30
CA SER A 55 0.45 7.44 -7.27
C SER A 55 -0.37 6.83 -8.42
N PRO A 56 0.04 6.97 -9.70
CA PRO A 56 -0.68 6.43 -10.85
C PRO A 56 -0.66 4.90 -10.96
N HIS A 57 -0.28 4.20 -9.88
CA HIS A 57 -0.29 2.74 -9.83
C HIS A 57 -1.62 2.24 -9.30
N THR A 58 -2.25 1.39 -10.11
CA THR A 58 -3.55 0.78 -9.90
C THR A 58 -3.65 0.22 -8.48
N PRO A 59 -4.63 0.65 -7.65
CA PRO A 59 -5.00 -0.15 -6.49
C PRO A 59 -5.41 -1.51 -7.04
N ARG A 60 -4.61 -2.54 -6.75
CA ARG A 60 -5.05 -3.91 -6.98
C ARG A 60 -6.16 -4.16 -5.98
N GLN A 61 -7.39 -3.88 -6.39
CA GLN A 61 -8.59 -4.25 -5.66
C GLN A 61 -8.50 -5.76 -5.42
N SER A 62 -8.23 -6.14 -4.17
CA SER A 62 -8.57 -7.48 -3.72
C SER A 62 -10.09 -7.56 -3.81
N LEU A 63 -10.61 -8.13 -4.90
CA LEU A 63 -11.97 -8.64 -4.96
C LEU A 63 -12.11 -9.64 -3.81
N PHE A 64 -12.58 -9.18 -2.65
CA PHE A 64 -13.36 -10.04 -1.79
C PHE A 64 -14.67 -10.30 -2.56
N VAL A 65 -14.66 -11.30 -3.44
CA VAL A 65 -15.91 -11.97 -3.85
C VAL A 65 -16.31 -12.83 -2.65
N GLY A 66 -16.96 -12.19 -1.70
CA GLY A 66 -18.01 -12.83 -0.92
C GLY A 66 -19.31 -12.69 -1.71
N ASN A 67 -19.88 -13.83 -2.11
CA ASN A 67 -21.30 -14.15 -2.37
C ASN A 67 -21.29 -15.40 -3.29
N GLN A 68 -21.40 -16.63 -2.79
CA GLN A 68 -22.64 -17.30 -2.36
C GLN A 68 -23.78 -17.13 -3.38
N GLN A 69 -23.80 -17.99 -4.40
CA GLN A 69 -24.93 -18.87 -4.77
C GLN A 69 -24.48 -19.88 -5.81
#